data_AF-A0A365Y8E1-F1
#
_entry.id   AF-A0A365Y8E1-F1
#
_cell.length_a   1.000
_cell.length_b   1.000
_cell.length_c   1.000
_cell.angle_alpha   90.00
_cell.angle_beta   90.00
_cell.angle_gamma   90.00
#
_symmetry.space_group_name_H-M   'P 1'
#
loop_
_entity.id
_entity.type
_entity.pdbx_description
1 polymer ?
#
loop_
_entity_poly.entity_id
_entity_poly.type
_entity_poly.pdbx_seq_one_letter_code
_entity_poly.pdbx_strand_id
1 'polypeptide(L)'
;MTSISDAYGITGQVPFEDLDIDSDNRRFLDPRVIRINASTCPHADAAVKLIDSFFNEVTASALSLNTSTRTRGRELLTRFEEPWETRLGYASKGFQGHGAAQSIGGDIWDELSTNLQPLLEIGFLKHLEALPLFIENVGADRTSDISTRIVYDALCNFTHQMAARYPTFATQGDGIKPVMRQFWDPVSSDWVLRIVELPHWNGKPLVLVPKNWTRRNLLMTHGRYYETSLLTFVQDSQSYFKPDGKVLKPTKGLLKTNPLFQRSRETTLRVTLDAASNGTNLYERFETFVNDKYAA
;
A
#
# COMPACT_ATOMS: atom_id res chain seq x y z
N MET A 1 5.06 -25.19 -10.73
CA MET A 1 5.34 -23.94 -10.00
C MET A 1 6.79 -24.04 -9.60
N THR A 2 7.64 -23.33 -10.32
CA THR A 2 9.09 -23.30 -10.09
C THR A 2 9.37 -22.06 -9.27
N SER A 3 9.91 -22.21 -8.07
CA SER A 3 10.20 -21.04 -7.24
C SER A 3 11.39 -20.26 -7.81
N ILE A 4 11.58 -19.02 -7.35
CA ILE A 4 12.78 -18.24 -7.67
C ILE A 4 14.04 -18.98 -7.22
N SER A 5 14.04 -19.53 -6.00
CA SER A 5 15.19 -20.27 -5.49
C SER A 5 15.50 -21.52 -6.33
N ASP A 6 14.48 -22.28 -6.74
CA ASP A 6 14.63 -23.44 -7.62
C ASP A 6 15.21 -23.03 -8.99
N ALA A 7 14.66 -21.98 -9.59
CA ALA A 7 15.07 -21.47 -10.90
C ALA A 7 16.54 -21.02 -10.93
N TYR A 8 17.01 -20.39 -9.85
CA TYR A 8 18.39 -19.92 -9.73
C TYR A 8 19.31 -20.89 -8.96
N GLY A 9 18.86 -22.11 -8.67
CA GLY A 9 19.66 -23.13 -7.97
C GLY A 9 20.12 -22.71 -6.57
N ILE A 10 19.36 -21.86 -5.89
CA ILE A 10 19.65 -21.38 -4.54
C ILE A 10 19.11 -22.40 -3.54
N THR A 11 19.97 -22.87 -2.63
CA THR A 11 19.59 -23.84 -1.61
C THR A 11 19.39 -23.20 -0.24
N GLY A 12 18.49 -23.75 0.56
CA GLY A 12 18.22 -23.29 1.93
C GLY A 12 17.21 -22.14 2.03
N GLN A 13 17.16 -21.51 3.20
CA GLN A 13 16.21 -20.41 3.44
C GLN A 13 16.68 -19.12 2.78
N VAL A 14 15.79 -18.50 2.01
CA VAL A 14 16.03 -17.20 1.37
C VAL A 14 15.38 -16.05 2.15
N PRO A 15 16.00 -14.85 2.17
CA PRO A 15 15.49 -13.66 2.85
C PRO A 15 14.51 -12.85 1.98
N PHE A 16 14.09 -13.38 0.83
CA PHE A 16 13.10 -12.80 -0.06
C PHE A 16 11.86 -13.70 -0.15
N GLU A 17 10.77 -13.18 -0.70
CA GLU A 17 9.59 -13.96 -1.03
C GLU A 17 9.91 -14.94 -2.16
N ASP A 18 9.88 -16.24 -1.85
CA ASP A 18 10.20 -17.30 -2.81
C ASP A 18 8.93 -17.69 -3.59
N LEU A 19 8.69 -16.92 -4.66
CA LEU A 19 7.48 -16.95 -5.47
C LEU A 19 7.64 -17.83 -6.71
N ASP A 20 6.52 -18.21 -7.36
CA ASP A 20 6.59 -18.78 -8.71
C ASP A 20 7.22 -17.75 -9.65
N ILE A 21 8.27 -18.14 -10.36
CA ILE A 21 9.03 -17.25 -11.24
C ILE A 21 8.32 -16.95 -12.57
N ASP A 22 7.42 -17.84 -13.01
CA ASP A 22 6.79 -17.79 -14.33
C ASP A 22 5.34 -17.25 -14.31
N SER A 23 4.75 -17.04 -13.13
CA SER A 23 3.40 -16.51 -12.97
C SER A 23 3.31 -15.45 -11.88
N ASP A 24 2.23 -14.67 -11.88
CA ASP A 24 1.93 -13.85 -10.71
C ASP A 24 1.48 -14.72 -9.55
N ASN A 25 1.73 -14.20 -8.35
CA ASN A 25 1.48 -14.86 -7.10
C ASN A 25 0.51 -13.99 -6.34
N ARG A 26 -0.62 -14.57 -5.89
CA ARG A 26 -1.69 -13.89 -5.14
C ARG A 26 -1.22 -13.43 -3.76
N ARG A 27 -0.41 -12.38 -3.80
CA ARG A 27 0.27 -11.67 -2.73
C ARG A 27 0.44 -10.24 -3.18
N PHE A 28 0.43 -9.35 -2.20
CA PHE A 28 0.39 -7.91 -2.38
C PHE A 28 1.44 -7.29 -1.48
N LEU A 29 2.22 -6.37 -2.02
CA LEU A 29 3.11 -5.54 -1.24
C LEU A 29 2.26 -4.67 -0.30
N ASP A 30 2.56 -4.74 1.00
CA ASP A 30 1.77 -4.04 2.01
C ASP A 30 2.58 -2.90 2.64
N PRO A 31 2.33 -1.63 2.27
CA PRO A 31 3.07 -0.48 2.79
C PRO A 31 3.00 -0.38 4.33
N ARG A 32 1.92 -0.86 4.96
CA ARG A 32 1.82 -0.88 6.42
C ARG A 32 2.79 -1.88 7.04
N VAL A 33 2.98 -3.04 6.40
CA VAL A 33 3.95 -4.03 6.89
C VAL A 33 5.38 -3.52 6.72
N ILE A 34 5.68 -2.87 5.60
CA ILE A 34 6.99 -2.21 5.39
C ILE A 34 7.24 -1.21 6.52
N ARG A 35 6.24 -0.37 6.84
CA ARG A 35 6.33 0.62 7.94
C ARG A 35 6.59 0.00 9.30
N ILE A 36 5.90 -1.08 9.65
CA ILE A 36 6.13 -1.82 10.91
C ILE A 36 7.57 -2.35 11.00
N ASN A 37 8.17 -2.74 9.86
CA ASN A 37 9.51 -3.29 9.81
C ASN A 37 10.61 -2.24 9.57
N ALA A 38 10.28 -0.95 9.49
CA ALA A 38 11.23 0.11 9.13
C ALA A 38 12.48 0.14 10.02
N SER A 39 12.31 -0.01 11.33
CA SER A 39 13.42 -0.02 12.30
C SER A 39 14.30 -1.27 12.24
N THR A 40 13.83 -2.34 11.60
CA THR A 40 14.49 -3.66 11.59
C THR A 40 15.25 -3.94 10.30
N CYS A 41 15.00 -3.16 9.24
CA CYS A 41 15.54 -3.41 7.92
C CYS A 41 15.84 -2.08 7.21
N PRO A 42 17.10 -1.80 6.81
CA PRO A 42 17.45 -0.55 6.11
C PRO A 42 16.66 -0.34 4.81
N HIS A 43 16.34 -1.42 4.09
CA HIS A 43 15.49 -1.33 2.89
C HIS A 43 14.07 -0.92 3.23
N ALA A 44 13.54 -1.34 4.40
CA ALA A 44 12.20 -0.96 4.84
C ALA A 44 12.17 0.52 5.24
N ASP A 45 13.18 0.99 5.97
CA ASP A 45 13.34 2.42 6.27
C ASP A 45 13.42 3.27 4.99
N ALA A 46 14.23 2.85 4.01
CA ALA A 46 14.32 3.53 2.71
C ALA A 46 12.98 3.53 1.96
N ALA A 47 12.28 2.40 1.92
CA ALA A 47 10.97 2.28 1.31
C ALA A 47 9.93 3.19 1.98
N VAL A 48 9.92 3.28 3.31
CA VAL A 48 9.02 4.20 4.05
C VAL A 48 9.31 5.66 3.70
N LYS A 49 10.59 6.07 3.63
CA LYS A 49 10.95 7.44 3.23
C LYS A 49 10.47 7.78 1.81
N LEU A 50 10.52 6.82 0.88
CA LEU A 50 9.98 6.99 -0.47
C LEU A 50 8.45 7.12 -0.46
N ILE A 51 7.75 6.26 0.30
CA ILE A 51 6.28 6.34 0.47
C ILE A 51 5.87 7.69 1.06
N ASP A 52 6.53 8.10 2.14
CA ASP A 52 6.16 9.32 2.87
C ASP A 52 6.47 10.57 2.04
N SER A 53 7.63 10.63 1.37
CA SER A 53 7.95 11.76 0.47
C SER A 53 6.95 11.87 -0.69
N PHE A 54 6.60 10.75 -1.33
CA PHE A 54 5.60 10.75 -2.40
C PHE A 54 4.23 11.22 -1.90
N PHE A 55 3.75 10.65 -0.81
CA PHE A 55 2.42 10.96 -0.29
C PHE A 55 2.33 12.39 0.26
N ASN A 56 3.41 12.91 0.83
CA ASN A 56 3.51 14.30 1.26
C ASN A 56 3.42 15.26 0.06
N GLU A 57 4.11 14.98 -1.05
CA GLU A 57 4.02 15.80 -2.27
C GLU A 57 2.60 15.80 -2.86
N VAL A 58 1.97 14.61 -2.94
CA VAL A 58 0.58 14.48 -3.42
C VAL A 58 -0.38 15.26 -2.52
N THR A 59 -0.24 15.14 -1.20
CA THR A 59 -1.07 15.85 -0.22
C THR A 59 -0.88 17.36 -0.32
N ALA A 60 0.36 17.83 -0.33
CA ALA A 60 0.68 19.25 -0.49
C ALA A 60 0.10 19.80 -1.80
N SER A 61 0.19 19.03 -2.88
CA SER A 61 -0.39 19.39 -4.17
C SER A 61 -1.91 19.45 -4.13
N ALA A 62 -2.58 18.48 -3.48
CA ALA A 62 -4.03 18.43 -3.36
C ALA A 62 -4.60 19.59 -2.51
N LEU A 63 -3.83 20.05 -1.52
CA LEU A 63 -4.17 21.18 -0.64
C LEU A 63 -3.74 22.55 -1.22
N SER A 64 -2.97 22.56 -2.30
CA SER A 64 -2.51 23.80 -2.93
C SER A 64 -3.67 24.56 -3.58
N LEU A 65 -3.62 25.90 -3.46
CA LEU A 65 -4.49 26.83 -4.19
C LEU A 65 -3.97 27.13 -5.60
N ASN A 66 -2.73 26.71 -5.93
CA ASN A 66 -2.12 26.94 -7.23
C ASN A 66 -2.50 25.82 -8.22
N THR A 67 -3.13 26.20 -9.34
CA THR A 67 -3.57 25.28 -10.39
C THR A 67 -2.44 24.45 -11.00
N SER A 68 -1.26 25.03 -11.24
CA SER A 68 -0.16 24.26 -11.83
C SER A 68 0.41 23.21 -10.86
N THR A 69 0.49 23.54 -9.57
CA THR A 69 0.84 22.57 -8.52
C THR A 69 -0.18 21.43 -8.46
N ARG A 70 -1.48 21.76 -8.51
CA ARG A 70 -2.55 20.74 -8.54
C ARG A 70 -2.45 19.85 -9.78
N THR A 71 -2.23 20.42 -10.96
CA THR A 71 -2.06 19.65 -12.19
C THR A 71 -0.86 18.70 -12.08
N ARG A 72 0.28 19.19 -11.58
CA ARG A 72 1.46 18.35 -11.32
C ARG A 72 1.14 17.20 -10.37
N GLY A 73 0.49 17.48 -9.23
CA GLY A 73 0.10 16.45 -8.26
C GLY A 73 -0.80 15.37 -8.87
N ARG A 74 -1.75 15.76 -9.74
CA ARG A 74 -2.57 14.81 -10.50
C ARG A 74 -1.72 13.95 -11.43
N GLU A 75 -0.77 14.55 -12.15
CA GLU A 75 0.13 13.83 -13.05
C GLU A 75 1.03 12.83 -12.33
N LEU A 76 1.44 13.10 -11.08
CA LEU A 76 2.21 12.15 -10.29
C LEU A 76 1.47 10.82 -10.07
N LEU A 77 0.13 10.87 -9.93
CA LEU A 77 -0.70 9.69 -9.70
C LEU A 77 -1.07 8.91 -10.97
N THR A 78 -0.82 9.45 -12.16
CA THR A 78 -1.19 8.79 -13.43
C THR A 78 -0.03 8.03 -14.10
N ARG A 79 1.15 8.05 -13.49
CA ARG A 79 2.38 7.47 -14.06
C ARG A 79 2.76 6.10 -13.45
N PHE A 80 1.78 5.28 -13.05
CA PHE A 80 2.06 3.95 -12.51
C PHE A 80 1.99 2.86 -13.59
N GLU A 81 3.14 2.28 -13.93
CA GLU A 81 3.20 1.04 -14.71
C GLU A 81 2.93 -0.17 -13.80
N GLU A 82 2.33 -1.25 -14.31
CA GLU A 82 2.11 -2.48 -13.53
C GLU A 82 3.45 -3.19 -13.23
N PRO A 83 3.81 -3.47 -11.96
CA PRO A 83 5.12 -3.98 -11.54
C PRO A 83 5.26 -5.50 -11.62
N TRP A 84 5.06 -6.02 -12.83
CA TRP A 84 5.15 -7.45 -13.12
C TRP A 84 6.50 -8.07 -12.75
N GLU A 85 7.57 -7.28 -12.62
CA GLU A 85 8.92 -7.75 -12.27
C GLU A 85 8.98 -8.40 -10.89
N THR A 86 8.02 -8.09 -10.02
CA THR A 86 7.91 -8.66 -8.67
C THR A 86 7.17 -9.99 -8.61
N ARG A 87 6.46 -10.38 -9.69
CA ARG A 87 5.55 -11.54 -9.72
C ARG A 87 4.45 -11.49 -8.67
N LEU A 88 4.08 -10.30 -8.20
CA LEU A 88 2.93 -10.06 -7.32
C LEU A 88 1.70 -9.73 -8.16
N GLY A 89 0.51 -10.10 -7.68
CA GLY A 89 -0.75 -9.77 -8.35
C GLY A 89 -1.77 -10.90 -8.30
N TYR A 90 -2.90 -10.73 -8.98
CA TYR A 90 -3.98 -11.72 -8.96
C TYR A 90 -3.84 -12.88 -9.96
N ALA A 91 -3.03 -12.76 -11.01
CA ALA A 91 -3.08 -13.68 -12.14
C ALA A 91 -2.43 -15.04 -11.84
N SER A 92 -3.16 -16.14 -12.07
CA SER A 92 -2.60 -17.50 -12.00
C SER A 92 -2.18 -18.06 -13.38
N LYS A 93 -2.37 -17.29 -14.46
CA LYS A 93 -1.96 -17.63 -15.85
C LYS A 93 -1.74 -16.34 -16.67
N GLY A 94 -0.48 -16.07 -17.03
CA GLY A 94 -0.11 -14.97 -17.94
C GLY A 94 -0.16 -13.57 -17.33
N PHE A 95 0.52 -12.63 -17.99
CA PHE A 95 0.61 -11.22 -17.61
C PHE A 95 -0.36 -10.42 -18.51
N GLN A 96 -1.56 -10.11 -18.04
CA GLN A 96 -2.50 -9.27 -18.78
C GLN A 96 -3.31 -8.37 -17.83
N GLY A 97 -2.69 -7.32 -17.29
CA GLY A 97 -3.39 -6.15 -16.75
C GLY A 97 -3.66 -5.13 -17.86
N HIS A 98 -4.91 -5.01 -18.30
CA HIS A 98 -5.35 -4.06 -19.32
C HIS A 98 -5.51 -2.65 -18.72
N GLY A 99 -4.82 -1.64 -19.28
CA GLY A 99 -5.32 -0.29 -19.56
C GLY A 99 -5.93 0.60 -18.46
N ALA A 100 -5.99 0.17 -17.19
CA ALA A 100 -6.75 0.87 -16.14
C ALA A 100 -5.93 1.89 -15.32
N ALA A 101 -4.60 1.95 -15.46
CA ALA A 101 -3.76 2.80 -14.61
C ALA A 101 -4.09 4.31 -14.74
N GLN A 102 -4.46 4.77 -15.94
CA GLN A 102 -4.71 6.19 -16.21
C GLN A 102 -6.04 6.69 -15.60
N SER A 103 -7.07 5.84 -15.53
CA SER A 103 -8.35 6.19 -14.88
C SER A 103 -8.23 6.18 -13.36
N ILE A 104 -7.48 5.24 -12.79
CA ILE A 104 -7.36 5.05 -11.35
C ILE A 104 -6.61 6.21 -10.68
N GLY A 105 -5.51 6.67 -11.27
CA GLY A 105 -4.75 7.81 -10.75
C GLY A 105 -5.62 9.08 -10.67
N GLY A 106 -6.47 9.28 -11.69
CA GLY A 106 -7.48 10.32 -11.71
C GLY A 106 -8.50 10.17 -10.58
N ASP A 107 -9.06 8.97 -10.38
CA ASP A 107 -10.02 8.71 -9.30
C ASP A 107 -9.42 8.99 -7.92
N ILE A 108 -8.18 8.55 -7.68
CA ILE A 108 -7.47 8.82 -6.40
C ILE A 108 -7.29 10.32 -6.21
N TRP A 109 -6.83 11.03 -7.25
CA TRP A 109 -6.65 12.48 -7.20
C TRP A 109 -7.96 13.22 -6.93
N ASP A 110 -9.02 12.87 -7.66
CA ASP A 110 -10.32 13.51 -7.54
C ASP A 110 -10.87 13.30 -6.13
N GLU A 111 -10.74 12.10 -5.56
CA GLU A 111 -11.17 11.80 -4.19
C GLU A 111 -10.34 12.53 -3.11
N LEU A 112 -9.00 12.59 -3.27
CA LEU A 112 -8.11 13.34 -2.38
C LEU A 112 -8.38 14.85 -2.41
N SER A 113 -8.66 15.38 -3.59
CA SER A 113 -8.82 16.82 -3.81
C SER A 113 -10.25 17.33 -3.66
N THR A 114 -11.19 16.43 -3.31
CA THR A 114 -12.60 16.73 -3.03
C THR A 114 -13.03 16.11 -1.70
N ASN A 115 -13.53 14.87 -1.71
CA ASN A 115 -14.17 14.22 -0.56
C ASN A 115 -13.24 14.01 0.64
N LEU A 116 -11.96 13.69 0.42
CA LEU A 116 -10.99 13.45 1.49
C LEU A 116 -10.20 14.67 1.91
N GLN A 117 -10.39 15.81 1.23
CA GLN A 117 -9.69 17.05 1.54
C GLN A 117 -9.81 17.45 3.02
N PRO A 118 -10.98 17.35 3.69
CA PRO A 118 -11.08 17.68 5.12
C PRO A 118 -10.23 16.77 6.01
N LEU A 119 -10.05 15.49 5.64
CA LEU A 119 -9.19 14.55 6.37
C LEU A 119 -7.70 14.84 6.14
N LEU A 120 -7.32 15.36 4.96
CA LEU A 120 -5.97 15.84 4.68
C LEU A 120 -5.66 17.11 5.49
N GLU A 121 -6.59 18.07 5.54
CA GLU A 121 -6.42 19.36 6.23
C GLU A 121 -6.19 19.18 7.74
N ILE A 122 -6.94 18.28 8.38
CA ILE A 122 -6.76 17.96 9.81
C ILE A 122 -5.62 16.95 10.05
N GLY A 123 -4.94 16.50 8.99
CA GLY A 123 -3.84 15.56 9.06
C GLY A 123 -4.24 14.15 9.50
N PHE A 124 -5.48 13.71 9.27
CA PHE A 124 -5.93 12.36 9.64
C PHE A 124 -5.63 11.33 8.54
N LEU A 125 -5.53 11.77 7.29
CA LEU A 125 -5.11 10.94 6.17
C LEU A 125 -3.61 11.15 5.90
N LYS A 126 -2.76 10.42 6.64
CA LYS A 126 -1.30 10.66 6.65
C LYS A 126 -0.50 9.77 5.72
N HIS A 127 -1.01 8.60 5.38
CA HIS A 127 -0.22 7.55 4.73
C HIS A 127 -0.97 6.90 3.57
N LEU A 128 -0.20 6.43 2.58
CA LEU A 128 -0.71 5.73 1.40
C LEU A 128 -1.59 4.53 1.78
N GLU A 129 -1.25 3.79 2.84
CA GLU A 129 -2.03 2.65 3.33
C GLU A 129 -3.45 2.98 3.78
N ALA A 130 -3.80 4.26 3.91
CA ALA A 130 -5.13 4.72 4.27
C ALA A 130 -6.10 4.82 3.07
N LEU A 131 -5.57 4.99 1.85
CA LEU A 131 -6.38 5.09 0.63
C LEU A 131 -7.42 3.96 0.48
N PRO A 132 -7.09 2.66 0.65
CA PRO A 132 -8.06 1.57 0.55
C PRO A 132 -9.12 1.55 1.67
N LEU A 133 -9.09 2.49 2.63
CA LEU A 133 -10.15 2.67 3.63
C LEU A 133 -11.24 3.63 3.15
N PHE A 134 -10.91 4.55 2.24
CA PHE A 134 -11.80 5.65 1.87
C PHE A 134 -12.16 5.65 0.38
N ILE A 135 -11.25 5.19 -0.49
CA ILE A 135 -11.46 5.26 -1.94
C ILE A 135 -12.07 3.94 -2.43
N GLU A 136 -13.12 4.03 -3.24
CA GLU A 136 -13.67 2.87 -3.92
C GLU A 136 -12.70 2.34 -4.97
N ASN A 137 -12.78 1.03 -5.24
CA ASN A 137 -11.92 0.35 -6.20
C ASN A 137 -10.41 0.38 -5.90
N VAL A 138 -9.92 1.13 -4.91
CA VAL A 138 -8.55 1.02 -4.37
C VAL A 138 -8.51 -0.12 -3.36
N GLY A 139 -8.09 -1.30 -3.84
CA GLY A 139 -7.93 -2.52 -3.05
C GLY A 139 -6.47 -2.96 -2.93
N ALA A 140 -6.26 -4.21 -2.50
CA ALA A 140 -4.93 -4.75 -2.22
C ALA A 140 -3.94 -4.66 -3.40
N ASP A 141 -4.44 -4.94 -4.60
CA ASP A 141 -3.69 -4.97 -5.85
C ASP A 141 -3.20 -3.57 -6.24
N ARG A 142 -4.12 -2.62 -6.41
CA ARG A 142 -3.76 -1.22 -6.71
C ARG A 142 -2.85 -0.60 -5.65
N THR A 143 -3.13 -0.82 -4.36
CA THR A 143 -2.24 -0.34 -3.29
C THR A 143 -0.86 -0.98 -3.40
N SER A 144 -0.78 -2.28 -3.71
CA SER A 144 0.50 -2.98 -3.94
C SER A 144 1.25 -2.42 -5.14
N ASP A 145 0.57 -2.19 -6.26
CA ASP A 145 1.19 -1.69 -7.50
C ASP A 145 1.78 -0.28 -7.30
N ILE A 146 0.96 0.62 -6.76
CA ILE A 146 1.36 1.99 -6.43
C ILE A 146 2.54 1.95 -5.44
N SER A 147 2.43 1.16 -4.37
CA SER A 147 3.49 1.04 -3.37
C SER A 147 4.78 0.53 -4.02
N THR A 148 4.69 -0.50 -4.86
CA THR A 148 5.84 -1.13 -5.53
C THR A 148 6.57 -0.14 -6.43
N ARG A 149 5.84 0.69 -7.18
CA ARG A 149 6.45 1.70 -8.04
C ARG A 149 7.08 2.85 -7.26
N ILE A 150 6.47 3.28 -6.16
CA ILE A 150 7.05 4.31 -5.29
C ILE A 150 8.34 3.78 -4.63
N VAL A 151 8.33 2.55 -4.12
CA VAL A 151 9.48 1.96 -3.39
C VAL A 151 10.44 1.18 -4.30
N TYR A 152 10.32 1.34 -5.62
CA TYR A 152 11.05 0.54 -6.61
C TYR A 152 12.56 0.64 -6.41
N ASP A 153 13.08 1.82 -6.04
CA ASP A 153 14.50 2.02 -5.71
C ASP A 153 14.97 1.12 -4.55
N ALA A 154 14.19 1.05 -3.47
CA ALA A 154 14.50 0.19 -2.32
C ALA A 154 14.46 -1.31 -2.69
N LEU A 155 13.51 -1.71 -3.55
CA LEU A 155 13.44 -3.09 -4.04
C LEU A 155 14.60 -3.44 -4.98
N CYS A 156 15.02 -2.52 -5.84
CA CYS A 156 16.20 -2.70 -6.69
C CYS A 156 17.47 -2.83 -5.85
N ASN A 157 17.67 -1.96 -4.85
CA ASN A 157 18.80 -2.02 -3.94
C ASN A 157 18.84 -3.35 -3.17
N PHE A 158 17.69 -3.82 -2.69
CA PHE A 158 17.57 -5.15 -2.08
C PHE A 158 17.89 -6.27 -3.08
N THR A 159 17.40 -6.17 -4.31
CA THR A 159 17.67 -7.15 -5.37
C THR A 159 19.16 -7.22 -5.70
N HIS A 160 19.86 -6.09 -5.79
CA HIS A 160 21.32 -6.05 -5.97
C HIS A 160 22.07 -6.70 -4.81
N GLN A 161 21.64 -6.44 -3.58
CA GLN A 161 22.22 -7.10 -2.41
C GLN A 161 22.05 -8.62 -2.48
N MET A 162 20.91 -9.11 -2.95
CA MET A 162 20.65 -10.54 -3.13
C MET A 162 21.44 -11.13 -4.29
N ALA A 163 21.58 -10.41 -5.40
CA ALA A 163 22.43 -10.82 -6.52
C ALA A 163 23.90 -10.96 -6.12
N ALA A 164 24.41 -10.06 -5.26
CA ALA A 164 25.74 -10.17 -4.68
C ALA A 164 25.88 -11.34 -3.71
N ARG A 165 24.83 -11.63 -2.91
CA ARG A 165 24.80 -12.75 -1.95
C ARG A 165 24.66 -14.11 -2.62
N TYR A 166 23.94 -14.18 -3.74
CA TYR A 166 23.69 -15.41 -4.50
C TYR A 166 24.19 -15.22 -5.94
N PRO A 167 25.49 -15.46 -6.20
CA PRO A 167 26.07 -15.24 -7.53
C PRO A 167 25.40 -16.04 -8.66
N THR A 168 24.61 -17.06 -8.33
CA THR A 168 23.83 -17.82 -9.30
C THR A 168 22.82 -16.96 -10.06
N PHE A 169 22.40 -15.80 -9.54
CA PHE A 169 21.61 -14.82 -10.30
C PHE A 169 22.32 -14.31 -11.57
N ALA A 170 23.65 -14.32 -11.60
CA ALA A 170 24.43 -13.92 -12.77
C ALA A 170 24.73 -15.08 -13.73
N THR A 171 24.77 -16.31 -13.25
CA THR A 171 25.18 -17.50 -14.04
C THR A 171 24.03 -18.39 -14.48
N GLN A 172 22.88 -18.32 -13.79
CA GLN A 172 21.66 -19.04 -14.14
C GLN A 172 20.63 -18.09 -14.77
N GLY A 173 19.63 -18.66 -15.45
CA GLY A 173 18.66 -17.87 -16.21
C GLY A 173 19.31 -17.11 -17.36
N ASP A 174 18.89 -15.86 -17.57
CA ASP A 174 19.45 -14.98 -18.61
C ASP A 174 20.54 -14.03 -18.09
N GLY A 175 20.97 -14.20 -16.84
CA GLY A 175 21.94 -13.34 -16.18
C GLY A 175 21.37 -11.97 -15.79
N ILE A 176 22.27 -11.03 -15.44
CA ILE A 176 21.93 -9.67 -15.04
C ILE A 176 22.01 -8.75 -16.26
N LYS A 177 20.96 -7.97 -16.53
CA LYS A 177 20.89 -7.07 -17.70
C LYS A 177 20.35 -5.69 -17.31
N PRO A 178 20.77 -4.62 -18.01
CA PRO A 178 20.25 -3.29 -17.80
C PRO A 178 18.80 -3.18 -18.31
N VAL A 179 17.94 -2.54 -17.52
CA VAL A 179 16.59 -2.13 -17.91
C VAL A 179 16.37 -0.68 -17.55
N MET A 180 15.72 0.07 -18.45
CA MET A 180 15.26 1.43 -18.15
C MET A 180 13.95 1.34 -17.37
N ARG A 181 13.89 2.02 -16.23
CA ARG A 181 12.71 2.07 -15.36
C ARG A 181 12.50 3.46 -14.79
N GLN A 182 11.26 3.74 -14.44
CA GLN A 182 10.87 4.94 -13.72
C GLN A 182 11.07 4.74 -12.22
N PHE A 183 11.53 5.78 -11.55
CA PHE A 183 11.75 5.81 -10.11
C PHE A 183 11.22 7.10 -9.53
N TRP A 184 10.66 7.03 -8.33
CA TRP A 184 10.39 8.21 -7.53
C TRP A 184 11.71 8.79 -7.01
N ASP A 185 11.95 10.07 -7.27
CA ASP A 185 13.07 10.80 -6.70
C ASP A 185 12.57 11.75 -5.60
N PRO A 186 12.86 11.48 -4.31
CA PRO A 186 12.40 12.31 -3.21
C PRO A 186 13.10 13.68 -3.17
N VAL A 187 14.19 13.89 -3.92
CA VAL A 187 14.91 15.18 -3.96
C VAL A 187 14.22 16.16 -4.92
N SER A 188 13.86 15.71 -6.12
CA SER A 188 13.14 16.52 -7.10
C SER A 188 11.61 16.47 -6.94
N SER A 189 11.11 15.60 -6.06
CA SER A 189 9.69 15.26 -5.90
C SER A 189 9.03 14.91 -7.23
N ASP A 190 9.74 14.16 -8.09
CA ASP A 190 9.26 13.79 -9.42
C ASP A 190 9.70 12.37 -9.82
N TRP A 191 9.05 11.87 -10.87
CA TRP A 191 9.40 10.61 -11.50
C TRP A 191 10.56 10.79 -12.48
N VAL A 192 11.63 10.03 -12.27
CA VAL A 192 12.84 10.05 -13.11
C VAL A 192 13.08 8.70 -13.78
N LEU A 193 13.56 8.71 -15.02
CA LEU A 193 13.99 7.48 -15.70
C LEU A 193 15.45 7.19 -15.37
N ARG A 194 15.74 5.97 -14.93
CA ARG A 194 17.10 5.49 -14.65
C ARG A 194 17.30 4.10 -15.26
N ILE A 195 18.54 3.77 -15.59
CA ILE A 195 18.94 2.40 -15.95
C ILE A 195 19.29 1.67 -14.66
N VAL A 196 18.76 0.46 -14.49
CA VAL A 196 19.07 -0.44 -13.39
C VAL A 196 19.39 -1.83 -13.92
N GLU A 197 20.38 -2.49 -13.33
CA GLU A 197 20.72 -3.86 -13.68
C GLU A 197 19.90 -4.85 -12.85
N LEU A 198 19.19 -5.78 -13.47
CA LEU A 198 18.35 -6.75 -12.77
C LEU A 198 18.61 -8.18 -13.27
N PRO A 199 18.47 -9.21 -12.42
CA PRO A 199 18.41 -10.60 -12.88
C PRO A 199 17.26 -10.79 -13.87
N HIS A 200 17.45 -11.64 -14.88
CA HIS A 200 16.45 -11.95 -15.89
C HIS A 200 16.17 -13.45 -15.94
N TRP A 201 14.89 -13.77 -16.12
CA TRP A 201 14.42 -15.14 -16.35
C TRP A 201 13.45 -15.17 -17.52
N ASN A 202 13.70 -16.04 -18.50
CA ASN A 202 12.89 -16.14 -19.72
C ASN A 202 12.65 -14.78 -20.42
N GLY A 203 13.72 -13.98 -20.54
CA GLY A 203 13.74 -12.66 -21.17
C GLY A 203 13.14 -11.54 -20.33
N LYS A 204 12.75 -11.81 -19.07
CA LYS A 204 11.98 -10.89 -18.23
C LYS A 204 12.77 -10.48 -16.98
N PRO A 205 12.93 -9.18 -16.66
CA PRO A 205 13.50 -8.74 -15.39
C PRO A 205 12.77 -9.30 -14.17
N LEU A 206 13.54 -9.50 -13.12
CA LEU A 206 13.11 -9.94 -11.80
C LEU A 206 13.53 -8.91 -10.75
N VAL A 207 12.56 -8.47 -9.95
CA VAL A 207 12.78 -7.67 -8.75
C VAL A 207 12.36 -8.52 -7.55
N LEU A 208 13.29 -8.71 -6.62
CA LEU A 208 13.04 -9.49 -5.42
C LEU A 208 12.35 -8.64 -4.37
N VAL A 209 11.39 -9.24 -3.68
CA VAL A 209 10.68 -8.59 -2.57
C VAL A 209 11.20 -9.18 -1.26
N PRO A 210 11.63 -8.36 -0.28
CA PRO A 210 12.04 -8.85 1.01
C PRO A 210 10.97 -9.71 1.67
N LYS A 211 11.40 -10.75 2.38
CA LYS A 211 10.49 -11.66 3.07
C LYS A 211 9.64 -10.88 4.08
N ASN A 212 8.37 -11.26 4.18
CA ASN A 212 7.38 -10.63 5.05
C ASN A 212 6.92 -9.24 4.63
N TRP A 213 7.35 -8.67 3.50
CA TRP A 213 6.77 -7.41 3.01
C TRP A 213 5.43 -7.61 2.30
N THR A 214 5.09 -8.87 1.98
CA THR A 214 3.90 -9.21 1.22
C THR A 214 2.84 -9.89 2.09
N ARG A 215 1.56 -9.71 1.73
CA ARG A 215 0.44 -10.43 2.35
C ARG A 215 -0.59 -10.84 1.29
N ARG A 216 -1.41 -11.85 1.60
CA ARG A 216 -2.60 -12.19 0.78
C ARG A 216 -3.70 -11.13 0.88
N ASN A 217 -3.78 -10.45 2.02
CA ASN A 217 -4.69 -9.35 2.29
C ASN A 217 -3.90 -8.29 3.04
N LEU A 218 -4.07 -7.01 2.66
CA LEU A 218 -3.44 -5.90 3.37
C LEU A 218 -3.82 -5.88 4.85
N LEU A 219 -2.99 -5.24 5.68
CA LEU A 219 -3.31 -4.95 7.07
C LEU A 219 -4.37 -3.86 7.18
N MET A 220 -4.28 -2.85 6.32
CA MET A 220 -5.21 -1.73 6.25
C MET A 220 -6.31 -2.04 5.23
N THR A 221 -7.43 -2.59 5.70
CA THR A 221 -8.58 -2.91 4.85
C THR A 221 -9.83 -2.23 5.35
N HIS A 222 -10.70 -1.83 4.42
CA HIS A 222 -11.99 -1.26 4.73
C HIS A 222 -12.78 -2.04 5.78
N GLY A 223 -12.89 -3.35 5.55
CA GLY A 223 -13.73 -4.20 6.38
C GLY A 223 -13.23 -4.23 7.80
N ARG A 224 -11.91 -4.35 7.98
CA ARG A 224 -11.32 -4.33 9.31
C ARG A 224 -11.51 -2.96 9.96
N TYR A 225 -11.21 -1.86 9.26
CA TYR A 225 -11.41 -0.50 9.77
C TYR A 225 -12.86 -0.24 10.22
N TYR A 226 -13.81 -0.63 9.37
CA TYR A 226 -15.24 -0.53 9.64
C TYR A 226 -15.63 -1.32 10.90
N GLU A 227 -15.18 -2.57 11.03
CA GLU A 227 -15.53 -3.43 12.16
C GLU A 227 -14.83 -3.04 13.46
N THR A 228 -13.55 -2.68 13.43
CA THR A 228 -12.72 -2.52 14.64
C THR A 228 -12.68 -1.10 15.16
N SER A 229 -12.72 -0.10 14.27
CA SER A 229 -12.59 1.30 14.65
C SER A 229 -13.93 2.03 14.54
N LEU A 230 -14.55 2.02 13.36
CA LEU A 230 -15.79 2.77 13.12
C LEU A 230 -16.95 2.24 13.96
N LEU A 231 -17.29 0.96 13.87
CA LEU A 231 -18.41 0.41 14.64
C LEU A 231 -18.16 0.43 16.14
N THR A 232 -16.90 0.35 16.58
CA THR A 232 -16.57 0.50 18.01
C THR A 232 -16.83 1.92 18.48
N PHE A 233 -16.45 2.93 17.70
CA PHE A 233 -16.77 4.34 18.00
C PHE A 233 -18.28 4.58 18.08
N VAL A 234 -19.05 4.10 17.09
CA VAL A 234 -20.52 4.24 17.09
C VAL A 234 -21.15 3.50 18.26
N GLN A 235 -20.64 2.32 18.61
CA GLN A 235 -21.11 1.56 19.76
C GLN A 235 -20.84 2.29 21.07
N ASP A 236 -19.65 2.88 21.21
CA ASP A 236 -19.26 3.64 22.40
C ASP A 236 -20.09 4.93 22.53
N SER A 237 -20.38 5.65 21.43
CA SER A 237 -21.20 6.88 21.45
C SER A 237 -22.69 6.64 21.73
N GLN A 238 -23.20 5.44 21.45
CA GLN A 238 -24.59 5.04 21.74
C GLN A 238 -24.73 4.23 23.04
N SER A 239 -23.66 4.11 23.81
CA SER A 239 -23.68 3.41 25.10
C SER A 239 -24.36 4.27 26.17
N TYR A 240 -25.20 3.66 27.01
CA TYR A 240 -25.78 4.34 28.17
C TYR A 240 -25.69 3.49 29.43
N PHE A 241 -25.68 4.17 30.58
CA PHE A 241 -25.65 3.54 31.89
C PHE A 241 -27.08 3.23 32.35
N LYS A 242 -27.30 1.98 32.77
CA LYS A 242 -28.50 1.62 33.52
C LYS A 242 -28.42 2.17 34.95
N PRO A 243 -29.56 2.27 35.66
CA PRO A 243 -29.59 2.63 37.08
C PRO A 243 -28.77 1.69 37.99
N ASP A 244 -28.51 0.45 37.56
CA ASP A 244 -27.68 -0.54 38.27
C ASP A 244 -26.17 -0.41 37.98
N GLY A 245 -25.76 0.64 37.25
CA GLY A 245 -24.37 0.89 36.86
C GLY A 245 -23.88 0.05 35.67
N LYS A 246 -24.68 -0.86 35.11
CA LYS A 246 -24.28 -1.63 33.93
C LYS A 246 -24.34 -0.78 32.67
N VAL A 247 -23.28 -0.84 31.87
CA VAL A 247 -23.24 -0.24 30.54
C VAL A 247 -23.99 -1.14 29.56
N LEU A 248 -25.04 -0.61 28.93
CA LEU A 248 -25.65 -1.23 27.76
C LEU A 248 -25.02 -0.64 26.51
N LYS A 249 -24.52 -1.53 25.64
CA LYS A 249 -24.00 -1.17 24.32
C LYS A 249 -24.84 -1.83 23.23
N PRO A 250 -25.22 -1.13 22.15
CA PRO A 250 -25.81 -1.80 21.00
C PRO A 250 -24.82 -2.83 20.44
N THR A 251 -25.32 -3.94 19.92
CA THR A 251 -24.43 -4.91 19.25
C THR A 251 -24.01 -4.38 17.89
N LYS A 252 -22.79 -4.73 17.44
CA LYS A 252 -22.34 -4.38 16.08
C LYS A 252 -23.27 -4.95 14.99
N GLY A 253 -23.89 -6.11 15.25
CA GLY A 253 -24.91 -6.68 14.37
C GLY A 253 -26.12 -5.76 14.20
N LEU A 254 -26.63 -5.19 15.29
CA LEU A 254 -27.73 -4.22 15.26
C LEU A 254 -27.32 -2.91 14.57
N LEU A 255 -26.10 -2.43 14.79
CA LEU A 255 -25.61 -1.24 14.12
C LEU A 255 -25.57 -1.43 12.59
N LYS A 256 -25.14 -2.59 12.11
CA LYS A 256 -25.09 -2.90 10.66
C LYS A 256 -26.45 -2.90 9.98
N THR A 257 -27.54 -3.16 10.70
CA THR A 257 -28.89 -3.10 10.13
C THR A 257 -29.40 -1.67 9.98
N ASN A 258 -28.80 -0.70 10.68
CA ASN A 258 -29.15 0.70 10.55
C ASN A 258 -28.54 1.27 9.24
N PRO A 259 -29.34 1.85 8.33
CA PRO A 259 -28.84 2.50 7.11
C PRO A 259 -27.72 3.53 7.35
N LEU A 260 -27.75 4.22 8.49
CA LEU A 260 -26.73 5.21 8.87
C LEU A 260 -25.37 4.59 9.21
N PHE A 261 -25.28 3.28 9.40
CA PHE A 261 -24.01 2.63 9.73
C PHE A 261 -23.73 1.46 8.79
N GLN A 262 -24.37 1.38 7.62
CA GLN A 262 -24.06 0.37 6.62
C GLN A 262 -22.61 0.47 6.14
N ARG A 263 -22.03 -0.66 5.74
CA ARG A 263 -20.64 -0.71 5.30
C ARG A 263 -20.51 -0.11 3.89
N SER A 264 -20.26 1.19 3.81
CA SER A 264 -19.94 1.93 2.58
C SER A 264 -18.79 2.91 2.80
N ARG A 265 -18.16 3.39 1.72
CA ARG A 265 -17.14 4.46 1.81
C ARG A 265 -17.72 5.76 2.33
N GLU A 266 -18.90 6.13 1.86
CA GLU A 266 -19.64 7.30 2.32
C GLU A 266 -19.88 7.27 3.84
N THR A 267 -20.39 6.16 4.38
CA THR A 267 -20.54 6.00 5.84
C THR A 267 -19.20 6.07 6.54
N THR A 268 -18.16 5.49 5.94
CA THR A 268 -16.81 5.50 6.52
C THR A 268 -16.26 6.91 6.64
N LEU A 269 -16.34 7.70 5.58
CA LEU A 269 -15.92 9.09 5.55
C LEU A 269 -16.73 9.93 6.55
N ARG A 270 -18.07 9.87 6.49
CA ARG A 270 -18.94 10.66 7.36
C ARG A 270 -18.70 10.38 8.84
N VAL A 271 -18.65 9.11 9.26
CA VAL A 271 -18.43 8.77 10.67
C VAL A 271 -17.00 9.12 11.11
N THR A 272 -16.01 9.03 10.21
CA THR A 272 -14.64 9.44 10.52
C THR A 272 -14.55 10.95 10.74
N LEU A 273 -15.23 11.76 9.91
CA LEU A 273 -15.30 13.22 10.07
C LEU A 273 -16.07 13.64 11.33
N ASP A 274 -17.17 12.94 11.65
CA ASP A 274 -17.91 13.14 12.90
C ASP A 274 -17.03 12.84 14.11
N ALA A 275 -16.33 11.70 14.11
CA ALA A 275 -15.37 11.37 15.16
C ALA A 275 -14.26 12.42 15.29
N ALA A 276 -13.73 12.92 14.17
CA ALA A 276 -12.71 13.95 14.15
C ALA A 276 -13.20 15.26 14.78
N SER A 277 -14.44 15.66 14.46
CA SER A 277 -15.09 16.85 15.04
C SER A 277 -15.29 16.71 16.56
N ASN A 278 -15.35 15.49 17.06
CA ASN A 278 -15.40 15.14 18.48
C ASN A 278 -14.01 14.83 19.08
N GLY A 279 -12.92 15.24 18.42
CA GLY A 279 -11.55 15.06 18.90
C GLY A 279 -11.00 13.63 18.84
N THR A 280 -11.67 12.73 18.11
CA THR A 280 -11.27 11.32 18.00
C THR A 280 -10.69 11.01 16.61
N ASN A 281 -9.41 10.62 16.56
CA ASN A 281 -8.77 10.14 15.34
C ASN A 281 -8.98 8.62 15.16
N LEU A 282 -10.02 8.24 14.41
CA LEU A 282 -10.30 6.82 14.15
C LEU A 282 -9.24 6.14 13.29
N TYR A 283 -8.57 6.88 12.41
CA TYR A 283 -7.48 6.34 11.59
C TYR A 283 -6.29 5.95 12.48
N GLU A 284 -5.83 6.85 13.35
CA GLU A 284 -4.75 6.58 14.30
C GLU A 284 -5.11 5.45 15.27
N ARG A 285 -6.36 5.41 15.78
CA ARG A 285 -6.85 4.27 16.58
C ARG A 285 -6.70 2.94 15.83
N PHE A 286 -6.99 2.94 14.53
CA PHE A 286 -6.85 1.74 13.70
C PHE A 286 -5.39 1.37 13.46
N GLU A 287 -4.54 2.36 13.19
CA GLU A 287 -3.11 2.19 13.04
C GLU A 287 -2.47 1.56 14.27
N THR A 288 -2.81 2.04 15.47
CA THR A 288 -2.36 1.48 16.74
C THR A 288 -2.85 0.04 16.90
N PHE A 289 -4.14 -0.23 16.66
CA PHE A 289 -4.68 -1.59 16.71
C PHE A 289 -3.94 -2.57 15.77
N VAL A 290 -3.58 -2.12 14.56
CA VAL A 290 -2.81 -2.91 13.61
C VAL A 290 -1.37 -3.10 14.10
N ASN A 291 -0.72 -2.05 14.60
CA ASN A 291 0.64 -2.15 15.11
C ASN A 291 0.72 -3.09 16.30
N ASP A 292 -0.14 -2.95 17.30
CA ASP A 292 -0.15 -3.81 18.50
C ASP A 292 -0.31 -5.29 18.16
N LYS A 293 -1.01 -5.59 17.05
CA LYS A 293 -1.26 -6.96 16.61
C LYS A 293 -0.16 -7.55 15.74
N TYR A 294 0.61 -6.71 15.04
CA TYR A 294 1.51 -7.15 13.97
C TYR A 294 2.95 -6.63 14.10
N ALA A 295 3.25 -5.74 15.04
CA ALA A 295 4.60 -5.44 15.47
C ALA A 295 5.14 -6.68 16.20
N ALA A 296 6.35 -7.09 15.80
CA ALA A 296 7.08 -8.22 16.38
C ALA A 296 7.86 -7.77 17.61
#